data_AF-A0A0F9C7B0-F1
#
_entry.id   AF-A0A0F9C7B0-F1
#
_cell.length_a   1.000
_cell.length_b   1.000
_cell.length_c   1.000
_cell.angle_alpha   90.00
_cell.angle_beta   90.00
_cell.angle_gamma   90.00
#
_symmetry.space_group_name_H-M   'P 1'
#
loop_
_entity.id
_entity.type
_entity.pdbx_description
1 polymer ?
#
loop_
_entity_poly.entity_id
_entity_poly.type
_entity_poly.pdbx_seq_one_letter_code
_entity_poly.pdbx_strand_id
1 'polypeptide(L)'
;MDTYGINVGDIFDEAIHGNHIEYRDPLLAPFGDESLITPSQRKAWTFFNRWIGLKVKDTDGKEHLIAPLIAMLGAKGSAKTHWGACFAMHMAQKYPGSVGCLASNSYQQAKDNGGPILMKVCAKLGYSIDFYSHKKIDGRQYTNVYVITLAAGIYSFVSVRSFDAINLIEGAEFDWGWGEEVQSADKDEFVIFVSRIRGQGSPNCVFAAGMPEPGTHWQYKMLPNLGFVEEAKYEGVVEKSFFDPETNKDEKALVIGQMWEPSVFENKQNVGMAYINKLFTLYSTEDAERFVYGKRGETRGDRAFYSYRDDVHRRGTMSKILCHYEPTQKLIASYDFNVYPMSVSVWQIKPWNDEWDNLILDSGIWKDVRDGKVYKSPEDFCAPDREVAAQIDVVDV
;
A
#
# COMPACT_ATOMS: atom_id res chain seq x y z
N MET A 1 -1.72 -18.01 35.41
CA MET A 1 -2.79 -17.44 34.57
C MET A 1 -3.04 -18.45 33.48
N ASP A 2 -4.21 -19.07 33.52
CA ASP A 2 -4.48 -20.36 32.89
C ASP A 2 -4.46 -20.27 31.36
N THR A 3 -3.49 -20.98 30.77
CA THR A 3 -3.41 -21.25 29.34
C THR A 3 -4.42 -22.34 28.98
N TYR A 4 -5.68 -21.97 28.79
CA TYR A 4 -6.63 -22.81 28.07
C TYR A 4 -6.19 -22.86 26.60
N GLY A 5 -5.54 -23.96 26.22
CA GLY A 5 -5.26 -24.27 24.83
C GLY A 5 -6.58 -24.61 24.14
N ILE A 6 -7.11 -23.66 23.40
CA ILE A 6 -8.27 -23.88 22.53
C ILE A 6 -7.78 -24.76 21.36
N ASN A 7 -8.38 -25.94 21.21
CA ASN A 7 -8.20 -26.81 20.06
C ASN A 7 -9.12 -26.30 18.95
N VAL A 8 -8.59 -25.68 17.90
CA VAL A 8 -9.43 -25.11 16.83
C VAL A 8 -10.01 -26.21 15.95
N GLY A 9 -9.42 -27.43 15.94
CA GLY A 9 -10.05 -28.61 15.35
C GLY A 9 -11.49 -28.83 15.87
N ASP A 10 -11.69 -28.70 17.18
CA ASP A 10 -13.02 -28.80 17.80
C ASP A 10 -13.91 -27.59 17.47
N ILE A 11 -13.32 -26.39 17.28
CA ILE A 11 -14.06 -25.18 16.85
C ILE A 11 -14.50 -25.29 15.39
N PHE A 12 -13.70 -25.86 14.50
CA PHE A 12 -14.06 -26.08 13.10
C PHE A 12 -15.25 -27.04 13.02
N ASP A 13 -15.22 -28.14 13.77
CA ASP A 13 -16.32 -29.10 13.82
C ASP A 13 -17.56 -28.49 14.51
N GLU A 14 -17.43 -27.73 15.61
CA GLU A 14 -18.56 -27.07 16.28
C GLU A 14 -19.16 -25.89 15.49
N ALA A 15 -18.35 -25.13 14.73
CA ALA A 15 -18.82 -24.05 13.85
C ALA A 15 -19.55 -24.60 12.61
N ILE A 16 -19.18 -25.80 12.14
CA ILE A 16 -19.87 -26.52 11.07
C ILE A 16 -21.10 -27.28 11.60
N HIS A 17 -21.13 -27.65 12.89
CA HIS A 17 -22.19 -28.47 13.52
C HIS A 17 -23.13 -27.71 14.47
N GLY A 18 -23.60 -26.53 14.08
CA GLY A 18 -24.89 -26.01 14.58
C GLY A 18 -24.89 -24.60 15.17
N ASN A 19 -23.74 -23.95 15.34
CA ASN A 19 -23.70 -22.54 15.69
C ASN A 19 -23.63 -21.67 14.43
N HIS A 20 -24.80 -21.25 13.93
CA HIS A 20 -24.86 -20.25 12.87
C HIS A 20 -24.39 -18.89 13.38
N ILE A 21 -23.24 -18.42 12.88
CA ILE A 21 -22.92 -16.99 12.95
C ILE A 21 -23.77 -16.28 11.90
N GLU A 22 -24.54 -15.28 12.34
CA GLU A 22 -25.18 -14.35 11.43
C GLU A 22 -24.10 -13.66 10.59
N TYR A 23 -24.09 -13.89 9.28
CA TYR A 23 -23.18 -13.20 8.38
C TYR A 23 -23.64 -11.74 8.22
N ARG A 24 -22.74 -10.82 8.53
CA ARG A 24 -22.92 -9.37 8.45
C ARG A 24 -22.04 -8.82 7.34
N ASP A 25 -22.67 -8.46 6.23
CA ASP A 25 -21.96 -7.96 5.05
C ASP A 25 -21.24 -6.63 5.40
N PRO A 26 -19.90 -6.55 5.26
CA PRO A 26 -19.13 -5.35 5.60
C PRO A 26 -19.37 -4.18 4.65
N LEU A 27 -19.92 -4.42 3.47
CA LEU A 27 -20.14 -3.41 2.44
C LEU A 27 -21.62 -3.07 2.29
N LEU A 28 -22.52 -4.04 2.39
CA LEU A 28 -23.96 -3.84 2.15
C LEU A 28 -24.77 -3.65 3.44
N ALA A 29 -25.90 -2.94 3.33
CA ALA A 29 -26.84 -2.75 4.43
C ALA A 29 -27.36 -4.10 4.98
N PRO A 30 -27.71 -4.20 6.28
CA PRO A 30 -27.79 -3.11 7.26
C PRO A 30 -26.48 -2.78 7.98
N PHE A 31 -25.42 -3.59 7.80
CA PHE A 31 -24.18 -3.43 8.57
C PHE A 31 -23.12 -2.62 7.83
N GLY A 32 -23.09 -2.73 6.50
CA GLY A 32 -22.32 -1.88 5.60
C GLY A 32 -23.04 -0.57 5.26
N ASP A 33 -22.37 0.26 4.47
CA ASP A 33 -22.97 1.50 3.94
C ASP A 33 -22.61 1.61 2.46
N GLU A 34 -23.58 1.30 1.61
CA GLU A 34 -23.42 1.29 0.16
C GLU A 34 -23.03 2.64 -0.42
N SER A 35 -23.39 3.74 0.25
CA SER A 35 -23.08 5.10 -0.20
C SER A 35 -21.59 5.42 -0.05
N LEU A 36 -20.89 4.70 0.83
CA LEU A 36 -19.45 4.89 1.09
C LEU A 36 -18.59 3.95 0.25
N ILE A 37 -19.18 3.00 -0.49
CA ILE A 37 -18.43 2.07 -1.36
C ILE A 37 -18.01 2.79 -2.63
N THR A 38 -16.72 2.72 -2.96
CA THR A 38 -16.19 3.20 -4.24
C THR A 38 -16.55 2.26 -5.41
N PRO A 39 -16.60 2.74 -6.67
CA PRO A 39 -16.83 1.88 -7.83
C PRO A 39 -15.90 0.65 -7.90
N SER A 40 -14.60 0.81 -7.68
CA SER A 40 -13.65 -0.31 -7.68
C SER A 40 -13.88 -1.30 -6.52
N GLN A 41 -14.23 -0.82 -5.32
CA GLN A 41 -14.59 -1.71 -4.22
C GLN A 41 -15.84 -2.54 -4.53
N ARG A 42 -16.84 -1.93 -5.18
CA ARG A 42 -18.05 -2.63 -5.61
C ARG A 42 -17.74 -3.71 -6.64
N LYS A 43 -16.94 -3.38 -7.66
CA LYS A 43 -16.48 -4.37 -8.66
C LYS A 43 -15.71 -5.52 -8.00
N ALA A 44 -14.78 -5.20 -7.11
CA ALA A 44 -14.01 -6.21 -6.39
C ALA A 44 -14.88 -7.10 -5.51
N TRP A 45 -15.87 -6.52 -4.81
CA TRP A 45 -16.81 -7.29 -4.00
C TRP A 45 -17.70 -8.22 -4.83
N THR A 46 -18.24 -7.72 -5.95
CA THR A 46 -19.04 -8.53 -6.88
C THR A 46 -18.22 -9.66 -7.47
N PHE A 47 -16.99 -9.38 -7.91
CA PHE A 47 -16.06 -10.40 -8.39
C PHE A 47 -15.76 -11.44 -7.31
N PHE A 48 -15.40 -10.98 -6.12
CA PHE A 48 -15.04 -11.85 -4.99
C PHE A 48 -16.18 -12.80 -4.63
N ASN A 49 -17.37 -12.27 -4.35
CA ASN A 49 -18.54 -13.07 -3.95
C ASN A 49 -19.06 -13.99 -5.04
N ARG A 50 -18.85 -13.63 -6.32
CA ARG A 50 -19.22 -14.50 -7.44
C ARG A 50 -18.41 -15.79 -7.41
N TRP A 51 -17.14 -15.73 -7.01
CA TRP A 51 -16.19 -16.81 -7.22
C TRP A 51 -15.78 -17.55 -5.95
N ILE A 52 -15.74 -16.88 -4.80
CA ILE A 52 -15.27 -17.50 -3.57
C ILE A 52 -16.09 -18.73 -3.18
N GLY A 53 -15.39 -19.83 -2.89
CA GLY A 53 -16.01 -21.07 -2.41
C GLY A 53 -16.79 -21.83 -3.49
N LEU A 54 -16.83 -21.35 -4.74
CA LEU A 54 -17.34 -22.15 -5.84
C LEU A 54 -16.46 -23.39 -6.03
N LYS A 55 -17.12 -24.53 -6.17
CA LYS A 55 -16.47 -25.80 -6.48
C LYS A 55 -16.35 -25.96 -7.98
N VAL A 56 -15.14 -26.21 -8.45
CA VAL A 56 -14.85 -26.57 -9.85
C VAL A 56 -14.21 -27.95 -9.89
N LYS A 57 -14.52 -28.72 -10.92
CA LYS A 57 -13.87 -30.00 -11.16
C LYS A 57 -12.69 -29.79 -12.10
N ASP A 58 -11.54 -30.38 -11.76
CA ASP A 58 -10.40 -30.45 -12.68
C ASP A 58 -10.64 -31.50 -13.78
N THR A 59 -9.63 -31.70 -14.62
CA THR A 59 -9.66 -32.69 -15.72
C THR A 59 -9.84 -34.12 -15.25
N ASP A 60 -9.46 -34.44 -14.01
CA ASP A 60 -9.59 -35.75 -13.40
C ASP A 60 -10.90 -35.90 -12.59
N GLY A 61 -11.73 -34.85 -12.58
CA GLY A 61 -13.01 -34.82 -11.89
C GLY A 61 -12.94 -34.51 -10.40
N LYS A 62 -11.76 -34.18 -9.87
CA LYS A 62 -11.56 -33.79 -8.46
C LYS A 62 -12.08 -32.37 -8.25
N GLU A 63 -12.85 -32.18 -7.17
CA GLU A 63 -13.38 -30.88 -6.80
C GLU A 63 -12.34 -30.01 -6.10
N HIS A 64 -12.20 -28.77 -6.55
CA HIS A 64 -11.37 -27.73 -5.97
C HIS A 64 -12.24 -26.52 -5.63
N LEU A 65 -11.94 -25.86 -4.51
CA LEU A 65 -12.53 -24.57 -4.19
C LEU A 65 -11.79 -23.46 -4.92
N ILE A 66 -12.53 -22.54 -5.51
CA ILE A 66 -11.95 -21.35 -6.12
C ILE A 66 -11.43 -20.40 -5.04
N ALA A 67 -10.19 -19.95 -5.26
CA ALA A 67 -9.43 -19.00 -4.46
C ALA A 67 -9.30 -17.65 -5.21
N PRO A 68 -10.21 -16.67 -5.03
CA PRO A 68 -10.07 -15.41 -5.72
C PRO A 68 -8.82 -14.64 -5.28
N LEU A 69 -8.08 -14.11 -6.25
CA LEU A 69 -6.95 -13.21 -6.03
C LEU A 69 -7.39 -11.78 -6.41
N ILE A 70 -7.18 -10.81 -5.51
CA ILE A 70 -7.62 -9.42 -5.73
C ILE A 70 -6.45 -8.50 -5.50
N ALA A 71 -6.13 -7.67 -6.48
CA ALA A 71 -5.15 -6.59 -6.34
C ALA A 71 -5.81 -5.23 -6.54
N MET A 72 -5.54 -4.29 -5.63
CA MET A 72 -5.86 -2.88 -5.81
C MET A 72 -4.55 -2.09 -5.76
N LEU A 73 -4.07 -1.65 -6.92
CA LEU A 73 -2.83 -0.88 -7.07
C LEU A 73 -3.18 0.55 -7.48
N GLY A 74 -3.62 1.37 -6.52
CA GLY A 74 -4.29 2.63 -6.81
C GLY A 74 -3.88 3.79 -5.92
N ALA A 75 -4.46 4.95 -6.18
CA ALA A 75 -4.13 6.23 -5.55
C ALA A 75 -4.18 6.23 -4.01
N LYS A 76 -3.53 7.21 -3.38
CA LYS A 76 -3.66 7.46 -1.94
C LYS A 76 -5.08 7.91 -1.64
N GLY A 77 -5.67 7.35 -0.58
CA GLY A 77 -7.05 7.68 -0.19
C GLY A 77 -8.13 7.08 -1.06
N SER A 78 -7.84 6.11 -1.94
CA SER A 78 -8.84 5.38 -2.74
C SER A 78 -9.54 4.23 -2.00
N ALA A 79 -9.43 4.17 -0.67
CA ALA A 79 -10.09 3.20 0.22
C ALA A 79 -9.69 1.71 0.07
N LYS A 80 -8.51 1.42 -0.49
CA LYS A 80 -8.00 0.04 -0.62
C LYS A 80 -7.83 -0.68 0.73
N THR A 81 -7.20 -0.02 1.70
CA THR A 81 -7.00 -0.54 3.07
C THR A 81 -8.33 -0.87 3.74
N HIS A 82 -9.36 -0.04 3.52
CA HIS A 82 -10.71 -0.31 4.01
C HIS A 82 -11.31 -1.57 3.36
N TRP A 83 -11.11 -1.76 2.05
CA TRP A 83 -11.51 -3.00 1.40
C TRP A 83 -10.79 -4.21 2.02
N GLY A 84 -9.48 -4.12 2.29
CA GLY A 84 -8.71 -5.19 2.93
C GLY A 84 -9.27 -5.61 4.28
N ALA A 85 -9.68 -4.63 5.10
CA ALA A 85 -10.39 -4.90 6.35
C ALA A 85 -11.76 -5.56 6.13
N CYS A 86 -12.55 -5.12 5.14
CA CYS A 86 -13.81 -5.76 4.79
C CYS A 86 -13.61 -7.22 4.34
N PHE A 87 -12.56 -7.50 3.56
CA PHE A 87 -12.19 -8.84 3.15
C PHE A 87 -11.77 -9.72 4.32
N ALA A 88 -10.91 -9.23 5.20
CA ALA A 88 -10.52 -9.95 6.41
C ALA A 88 -11.75 -10.31 7.25
N MET A 89 -12.70 -9.38 7.42
CA MET A 89 -13.95 -9.66 8.15
C MET A 89 -14.89 -10.59 7.40
N HIS A 90 -14.91 -10.59 6.06
CA HIS A 90 -15.64 -11.59 5.30
C HIS A 90 -15.06 -12.99 5.54
N MET A 91 -13.75 -13.12 5.42
CA MET A 91 -13.05 -14.39 5.62
C MET A 91 -13.26 -14.91 7.04
N ALA A 92 -13.15 -14.04 8.05
CA ALA A 92 -13.39 -14.40 9.44
C ALA A 92 -14.81 -14.96 9.66
N GLN A 93 -15.84 -14.31 9.10
CA GLN A 93 -17.23 -14.72 9.28
C GLN A 93 -17.61 -15.98 8.50
N LYS A 94 -17.13 -16.12 7.26
CA LYS A 94 -17.44 -17.27 6.39
C LYS A 94 -16.63 -18.50 6.75
N TYR A 95 -15.43 -18.30 7.30
CA TYR A 95 -14.51 -19.35 7.70
C TYR A 95 -14.05 -19.12 9.14
N PRO A 96 -14.95 -19.27 10.14
CA PRO A 96 -14.56 -19.23 11.55
C PRO A 96 -13.46 -20.25 11.84
N GLY A 97 -12.56 -19.91 12.77
CA GLY A 97 -11.37 -20.69 13.07
C GLY A 97 -10.17 -20.39 12.15
N SER A 98 -10.40 -19.77 10.99
CA SER A 98 -9.30 -19.47 10.05
C SER A 98 -8.27 -18.49 10.63
N VAL A 99 -7.02 -18.67 10.21
CA VAL A 99 -5.86 -17.85 10.51
C VAL A 99 -5.43 -17.10 9.26
N GLY A 100 -5.78 -15.82 9.18
CA GLY A 100 -5.32 -14.91 8.14
C GLY A 100 -3.95 -14.30 8.43
N CYS A 101 -3.31 -13.77 7.40
CA CYS A 101 -2.09 -12.98 7.53
C CYS A 101 -2.27 -11.57 6.96
N LEU A 102 -2.11 -10.55 7.82
CA LEU A 102 -1.95 -9.15 7.42
C LEU A 102 -0.45 -8.84 7.37
N ALA A 103 0.09 -8.63 6.18
CA ALA A 103 1.51 -8.31 5.98
C ALA A 103 1.67 -6.93 5.34
N SER A 104 2.68 -6.19 5.77
CA SER A 104 3.19 -4.98 5.10
C SER A 104 4.71 -4.98 5.18
N ASN A 105 5.38 -3.94 4.69
CA ASN A 105 6.85 -3.91 4.66
C ASN A 105 7.43 -4.13 6.07
N SER A 106 7.04 -3.26 7.01
CA SER A 106 7.34 -3.41 8.43
C SER A 106 6.13 -3.88 9.25
N TYR A 107 6.39 -4.55 10.37
CA TYR A 107 5.37 -4.88 11.37
C TYR A 107 4.60 -3.65 11.84
N GLN A 108 5.29 -2.54 12.07
CA GLN A 108 4.68 -1.30 12.56
C GLN A 108 3.71 -0.73 11.52
N GLN A 109 4.06 -0.73 10.24
CA GLN A 109 3.15 -0.31 9.16
C GLN A 109 1.92 -1.21 9.06
N ALA A 110 2.10 -2.53 9.11
CA ALA A 110 0.97 -3.47 9.08
C ALA A 110 0.02 -3.22 10.27
N LYS A 111 0.59 -3.02 11.46
CA LYS A 111 -0.16 -2.73 12.68
C LYS A 111 -0.86 -1.38 12.63
N ASP A 112 -0.21 -0.32 12.17
CA ASP A 112 -0.72 1.06 12.26
C ASP A 112 -1.65 1.42 11.10
N ASN A 113 -1.44 0.84 9.91
CA ASN A 113 -2.27 1.14 8.74
C ASN A 113 -3.47 0.19 8.66
N GLY A 114 -3.21 -1.11 8.67
CA GLY A 114 -4.26 -2.14 8.50
C GLY A 114 -5.04 -2.40 9.79
N GLY A 115 -4.34 -2.47 10.93
CA GLY A 115 -4.91 -2.82 12.23
C GLY A 115 -6.09 -1.95 12.67
N PRO A 116 -5.98 -0.61 12.76
CA PRO A 116 -7.06 0.25 13.20
C PRO A 116 -8.28 0.18 12.28
N ILE A 117 -8.06 -0.02 10.99
CA ILE A 117 -9.15 -0.12 10.01
C ILE A 117 -9.87 -1.46 10.14
N LEU A 118 -9.14 -2.56 10.36
CA LEU A 118 -9.72 -3.86 10.71
C LEU A 118 -10.57 -3.75 11.97
N MET A 119 -10.05 -3.12 13.03
CA MET A 119 -10.79 -2.91 14.28
C MET A 119 -12.06 -2.09 14.07
N LYS A 120 -11.98 -1.02 13.26
CA LYS A 120 -13.13 -0.18 12.93
C LYS A 120 -14.21 -0.94 12.17
N VAL A 121 -13.85 -1.74 11.17
CA VAL A 121 -14.82 -2.55 10.41
C VAL A 121 -15.40 -3.65 11.30
N CYS A 122 -14.59 -4.33 12.10
CA CYS A 122 -15.03 -5.33 13.07
C CYS A 122 -16.09 -4.76 14.05
N ALA A 123 -15.81 -3.59 14.63
CA ALA A 123 -16.73 -2.90 15.52
C ALA A 123 -18.02 -2.46 14.82
N LYS A 124 -17.95 -1.97 13.57
CA LYS A 124 -19.12 -1.61 12.77
C LYS A 124 -20.04 -2.82 12.52
N LEU A 125 -19.44 -4.00 12.33
CA LEU A 125 -20.15 -5.26 12.21
C LEU A 125 -20.67 -5.80 13.55
N GLY A 126 -20.42 -5.12 14.68
CA GLY A 126 -20.89 -5.56 16.00
C GLY A 126 -20.17 -6.79 16.55
N TYR A 127 -18.93 -7.03 16.14
CA TYR A 127 -18.04 -8.04 16.72
C TYR A 127 -16.99 -7.37 17.63
N SER A 128 -16.29 -8.18 18.43
CA SER A 128 -15.17 -7.72 19.24
C SER A 128 -13.85 -8.26 18.70
N ILE A 129 -12.79 -7.49 18.90
CA ILE A 129 -11.44 -7.81 18.42
C ILE A 129 -10.41 -7.35 19.43
N ASP A 130 -9.52 -8.25 19.79
CA ASP A 130 -8.46 -8.02 20.77
C ASP A 130 -7.10 -8.34 20.15
N PHE A 131 -6.07 -7.58 20.52
CA PHE A 131 -4.71 -7.81 20.04
C PHE A 131 -3.86 -8.52 21.09
N TYR A 132 -3.15 -9.57 20.68
CA TYR A 132 -2.27 -10.36 21.55
C TYR A 132 -0.86 -10.44 20.96
N SER A 133 0.16 -10.20 21.78
CA SER A 133 1.56 -10.41 21.36
C SER A 133 1.87 -11.88 21.08
N HIS A 134 1.21 -12.81 21.78
CA HIS A 134 1.33 -14.25 21.55
C HIS A 134 -0.03 -14.93 21.73
N LYS A 135 -0.37 -15.88 20.87
CA LYS A 135 -1.55 -16.74 20.99
C LYS A 135 -1.24 -18.14 20.49
N LYS A 136 -1.66 -19.16 21.24
CA LYS A 136 -1.61 -20.56 20.79
C LYS A 136 -2.90 -20.87 20.01
N ILE A 137 -2.74 -21.35 18.78
CA ILE A 137 -3.82 -21.69 17.84
C ILE A 137 -3.41 -23.05 17.24
N ASP A 138 -4.24 -24.08 17.41
CA ASP A 138 -3.96 -25.45 16.95
C ASP A 138 -2.59 -26.00 17.33
N GLY A 139 -2.28 -25.93 18.63
CA GLY A 139 -0.99 -26.43 19.10
C GLY A 139 0.20 -25.52 18.79
N ARG A 140 0.05 -24.57 17.86
CA ARG A 140 1.11 -23.71 17.36
C ARG A 140 1.07 -22.32 17.99
N GLN A 141 2.24 -21.78 18.31
CA GLN A 141 2.35 -20.42 18.83
C GLN A 141 2.48 -19.43 17.68
N TYR A 142 1.56 -18.46 17.63
CA TYR A 142 1.60 -17.31 16.74
C TYR A 142 1.94 -16.07 17.54
N THR A 143 2.73 -15.18 16.96
CA THR A 143 3.01 -13.85 17.50
C THR A 143 2.09 -12.81 16.86
N ASN A 144 1.85 -11.71 17.56
CA ASN A 144 1.15 -10.52 17.07
C ASN A 144 -0.15 -10.83 16.33
N VAL A 145 -1.17 -11.25 17.07
CA VAL A 145 -2.42 -11.78 16.51
C VAL A 145 -3.59 -10.94 16.99
N TYR A 146 -4.42 -10.48 16.05
CA TYR A 146 -5.78 -10.07 16.36
C TYR A 146 -6.67 -11.30 16.48
N VAL A 147 -7.42 -11.40 17.59
CA VAL A 147 -8.43 -12.43 17.82
C VAL A 147 -9.79 -11.76 17.67
N ILE A 148 -10.56 -12.18 16.67
CA ILE A 148 -11.90 -11.69 16.39
C ILE A 148 -12.89 -12.65 17.03
N THR A 149 -13.71 -12.17 17.96
CA THR A 149 -14.79 -12.96 18.57
C THR A 149 -16.08 -12.74 17.80
N LEU A 150 -16.53 -13.79 17.11
CA LEU A 150 -17.72 -13.77 16.25
C LEU A 150 -18.99 -14.15 17.04
N ALA A 151 -18.86 -15.07 17.99
CA ALA A 151 -19.88 -15.47 18.95
C ALA A 151 -19.20 -16.08 20.19
N ALA A 152 -19.97 -16.45 21.22
CA ALA A 152 -19.43 -17.13 22.39
C ALA A 152 -18.73 -18.44 21.96
N GLY A 153 -17.41 -18.51 22.18
CA GLY A 153 -16.59 -19.67 21.81
C GLY A 153 -16.16 -19.73 20.34
N ILE A 154 -16.60 -18.81 19.48
CA ILE A 154 -16.29 -18.83 18.05
C ILE A 154 -15.39 -17.65 17.69
N TYR A 155 -14.22 -17.96 17.17
CA TYR A 155 -13.16 -16.99 16.91
C TYR A 155 -12.63 -17.09 15.47
N SER A 156 -12.00 -16.04 14.98
CA SER A 156 -11.10 -16.07 13.84
C SER A 156 -9.86 -15.23 14.16
N PHE A 157 -8.77 -15.44 13.43
CA PHE A 157 -7.47 -14.92 13.78
C PHE A 157 -6.84 -14.16 12.62
N VAL A 158 -6.22 -13.02 12.90
CA VAL A 158 -5.43 -12.27 11.92
C VAL A 158 -4.04 -12.05 12.49
N SER A 159 -3.08 -12.78 11.95
CA SER A 159 -1.67 -12.68 12.30
C SER A 159 -1.03 -11.50 11.56
N VAL A 160 -0.39 -10.58 12.30
CA VAL A 160 0.28 -9.41 11.73
C VAL A 160 1.76 -9.72 11.48
N ARG A 161 2.21 -9.53 10.25
CA ARG A 161 3.57 -9.88 9.78
C ARG A 161 4.21 -8.75 9.00
N SER A 162 5.49 -8.94 8.71
CA SER A 162 6.39 -7.99 8.06
C SER A 162 7.07 -8.70 6.89
N PHE A 163 7.15 -8.06 5.72
CA PHE A 163 8.01 -8.54 4.64
C PHE A 163 9.49 -8.47 5.04
N ASP A 164 9.90 -7.42 5.79
CA ASP A 164 11.26 -7.30 6.38
C ASP A 164 11.64 -8.47 7.34
N ALA A 165 10.67 -9.27 7.78
CA ALA A 165 10.87 -10.44 8.64
C ALA A 165 10.28 -11.70 7.99
N ILE A 166 10.57 -11.90 6.70
CA ILE A 166 9.96 -12.94 5.84
C ILE A 166 10.09 -14.36 6.39
N ASN A 167 11.17 -14.66 7.10
CA ASN A 167 11.41 -15.92 7.80
C ASN A 167 10.31 -16.28 8.82
N LEU A 168 9.63 -15.30 9.42
CA LEU A 168 8.47 -15.55 10.29
C LEU A 168 7.21 -15.91 9.50
N ILE A 169 7.08 -15.43 8.27
CA ILE A 169 6.01 -15.81 7.34
C ILE A 169 6.29 -17.20 6.80
N GLU A 170 7.51 -17.47 6.33
CA GLU A 170 7.95 -18.75 5.78
C GLU A 170 7.79 -19.91 6.76
N GLY A 171 7.99 -19.67 8.06
CA GLY A 171 7.74 -20.69 9.07
C GLY A 171 6.26 -21.04 9.23
N ALA A 172 5.32 -20.16 8.86
CA ALA A 172 3.90 -20.22 9.20
C ALA A 172 2.98 -20.56 8.03
N GLU A 173 1.81 -21.12 8.30
CA GLU A 173 0.79 -21.37 7.28
C GLU A 173 -0.43 -20.54 7.63
N PHE A 174 -1.08 -19.99 6.61
CA PHE A 174 -2.24 -19.13 6.74
C PHE A 174 -3.31 -19.55 5.76
N ASP A 175 -4.57 -19.36 6.14
CA ASP A 175 -5.72 -19.74 5.34
C ASP A 175 -6.08 -18.68 4.31
N TRP A 176 -5.69 -17.42 4.51
CA TRP A 176 -5.90 -16.31 3.59
C TRP A 176 -4.88 -15.18 3.86
N GLY A 177 -4.63 -14.34 2.87
CA GLY A 177 -3.61 -13.28 2.93
C GLY A 177 -4.15 -11.89 2.58
N TRP A 178 -3.72 -10.89 3.33
CA TRP A 178 -3.86 -9.47 3.02
C TRP A 178 -2.47 -8.82 3.06
N GLY A 179 -1.91 -8.55 1.88
CA GLY A 179 -0.69 -7.74 1.71
C GLY A 179 -1.05 -6.26 1.54
N GLU A 180 -0.49 -5.39 2.37
CA GLU A 180 -0.72 -3.94 2.37
C GLU A 180 0.57 -3.19 2.02
N GLU A 181 0.46 -2.14 1.20
CA GLU A 181 1.59 -1.39 0.63
C GLU A 181 2.58 -2.30 -0.12
N VAL A 182 2.06 -3.25 -0.89
CA VAL A 182 2.85 -4.33 -1.53
C VAL A 182 3.92 -3.81 -2.48
N GLN A 183 3.78 -2.59 -3.02
CA GLN A 183 4.81 -2.00 -3.87
C GLN A 183 6.14 -1.74 -3.14
N SER A 184 6.09 -1.66 -1.80
CA SER A 184 7.29 -1.43 -0.99
C SER A 184 8.02 -2.73 -0.65
N ALA A 185 7.38 -3.88 -0.84
CA ALA A 185 7.96 -5.19 -0.54
C ALA A 185 8.98 -5.59 -1.61
N ASP A 186 9.95 -6.44 -1.23
CA ASP A 186 10.72 -7.17 -2.23
C ASP A 186 9.81 -8.17 -2.96
N LYS A 187 10.09 -8.38 -4.25
CA LYS A 187 9.35 -9.30 -5.11
C LYS A 187 9.33 -10.71 -4.53
N ASP A 188 10.48 -11.22 -4.12
CA ASP A 188 10.63 -12.61 -3.71
C ASP A 188 10.02 -12.83 -2.32
N GLU A 189 10.06 -11.81 -1.46
CA GLU A 189 9.31 -11.80 -0.18
C GLU A 189 7.80 -11.88 -0.38
N PHE A 190 7.25 -11.12 -1.34
CA PHE A 190 5.83 -11.22 -1.64
C PHE A 190 5.44 -12.59 -2.22
N VAL A 191 6.30 -13.20 -3.05
CA VAL A 191 6.10 -14.57 -3.55
C VAL A 191 6.08 -15.57 -2.39
N ILE A 192 7.02 -15.46 -1.44
CA ILE A 192 7.03 -16.30 -0.25
C ILE A 192 5.72 -16.11 0.51
N PHE A 193 5.28 -14.87 0.76
CA PHE A 193 4.00 -14.59 1.42
C PHE A 193 2.82 -15.30 0.76
N VAL A 194 2.66 -15.17 -0.57
CA VAL A 194 1.58 -15.84 -1.30
C VAL A 194 1.68 -17.37 -1.19
N SER A 195 2.89 -17.93 -1.26
CA SER A 195 3.11 -19.39 -1.14
C SER A 195 2.74 -19.97 0.23
N ARG A 196 2.68 -19.14 1.27
CA ARG A 196 2.28 -19.54 2.64
C ARG A 196 0.79 -19.44 2.87
N ILE A 197 0.03 -18.91 1.91
CA ILE A 197 -1.43 -18.92 1.90
C ILE A 197 -1.89 -20.27 1.33
N ARG A 198 -1.85 -21.29 2.17
CA ARG A 198 -2.11 -22.70 1.81
C ARG A 198 -2.79 -23.50 2.92
N GLY A 199 -3.33 -22.80 3.91
CA GLY A 199 -4.06 -23.41 5.01
C GLY A 199 -5.31 -24.15 4.51
N GLN A 200 -5.88 -24.95 5.40
CA GLN A 200 -7.05 -25.79 5.09
C GLN A 200 -8.36 -25.20 5.64
N GLY A 201 -8.27 -24.11 6.41
CA GLY A 201 -9.41 -23.45 7.03
C GLY A 201 -10.18 -22.52 6.08
N SER A 202 -9.66 -22.19 4.90
CA SER A 202 -10.36 -21.36 3.91
C SER A 202 -9.88 -21.62 2.47
N PRO A 203 -10.54 -21.04 1.44
CA PRO A 203 -10.14 -21.19 0.03
C PRO A 203 -8.81 -20.53 -0.36
N ASN A 204 -7.91 -20.16 0.55
CA ASN A 204 -6.58 -19.59 0.22
C ASN A 204 -6.61 -18.29 -0.62
N CYS A 205 -7.56 -17.41 -0.32
CA CYS A 205 -7.70 -16.13 -1.02
C CYS A 205 -6.57 -15.15 -0.66
N VAL A 206 -6.18 -14.31 -1.62
CA VAL A 206 -5.17 -13.25 -1.40
C VAL A 206 -5.72 -11.91 -1.86
N PHE A 207 -5.60 -10.91 -0.99
CA PHE A 207 -5.77 -9.51 -1.30
C PHE A 207 -4.42 -8.79 -1.25
N ALA A 208 -4.10 -8.02 -2.29
CA ALA A 208 -2.91 -7.19 -2.38
C ALA A 208 -3.31 -5.73 -2.59
N ALA A 209 -2.98 -4.86 -1.65
CA ALA A 209 -3.18 -3.42 -1.76
C ALA A 209 -1.82 -2.73 -1.92
N GLY A 210 -1.71 -1.83 -2.88
CA GLY A 210 -0.50 -1.05 -3.09
C GLY A 210 -0.76 0.26 -3.82
N MET A 211 0.27 1.09 -3.89
CA MET A 211 0.28 2.29 -4.71
C MET A 211 0.76 1.96 -6.13
N PRO A 212 0.43 2.81 -7.12
CA PRO A 212 0.93 2.63 -8.46
C PRO A 212 2.41 2.94 -8.52
N GLU A 213 3.14 2.07 -9.20
CA GLU A 213 4.56 2.22 -9.52
C GLU A 213 4.73 2.41 -11.03
N PRO A 214 5.94 2.71 -11.52
CA PRO A 214 6.22 2.63 -12.94
C PRO A 214 5.86 1.26 -13.51
N GLY A 215 5.44 1.21 -14.77
CA GLY A 215 5.05 -0.05 -15.42
C GLY A 215 6.14 -1.12 -15.48
N THR A 216 7.41 -0.73 -15.26
CA THR A 216 8.57 -1.63 -15.17
C THR A 216 8.71 -2.33 -13.82
N HIS A 217 8.02 -1.83 -12.78
CA HIS A 217 8.04 -2.36 -11.42
C HIS A 217 7.58 -3.82 -11.37
N TRP A 218 8.13 -4.59 -10.42
CA TRP A 218 7.91 -6.04 -10.37
C TRP A 218 6.43 -6.39 -10.22
N GLN A 219 5.63 -5.57 -9.53
CA GLN A 219 4.21 -5.85 -9.28
C GLN A 219 3.41 -6.05 -10.57
N TYR A 220 3.70 -5.29 -11.63
CA TYR A 220 2.98 -5.39 -12.91
C TYR A 220 3.44 -6.55 -13.80
N LYS A 221 4.60 -7.13 -13.51
CA LYS A 221 5.12 -8.32 -14.21
C LYS A 221 4.79 -9.60 -13.46
N MET A 222 4.88 -9.56 -12.14
CA MET A 222 4.80 -10.71 -11.26
C MET A 222 3.36 -11.03 -10.83
N LEU A 223 2.51 -10.06 -10.52
CA LEU A 223 1.11 -10.35 -10.16
C LEU A 223 0.37 -11.08 -11.30
N PRO A 224 0.53 -10.72 -12.59
CA PRO A 224 0.01 -11.55 -13.68
C PRO A 224 0.55 -12.98 -13.68
N ASN A 225 1.81 -13.20 -13.33
CA ASN A 225 2.39 -14.55 -13.22
C ASN A 225 1.81 -15.34 -12.04
N LEU A 226 1.42 -14.68 -10.95
CA LEU A 226 0.66 -15.28 -9.84
C LEU A 226 -0.83 -15.46 -10.17
N GLY A 227 -1.31 -14.90 -11.30
CA GLY A 227 -2.66 -15.09 -11.82
C GLY A 227 -3.63 -13.93 -11.58
N PHE A 228 -3.14 -12.77 -11.15
CA PHE A 228 -3.92 -11.54 -11.14
C PHE A 228 -4.06 -11.00 -12.57
N VAL A 229 -5.29 -10.83 -13.05
CA VAL A 229 -5.55 -10.32 -14.41
C VAL A 229 -5.88 -8.83 -14.37
N GLU A 230 -5.36 -8.04 -15.30
CA GLU A 230 -5.74 -6.62 -15.44
C GLU A 230 -7.23 -6.48 -15.80
N GLU A 231 -7.91 -5.44 -15.30
CA GLU A 231 -9.35 -5.21 -15.57
C GLU A 231 -9.70 -5.23 -17.06
N ALA A 232 -8.90 -4.57 -17.89
CA ALA A 232 -9.14 -4.52 -19.33
C ALA A 232 -8.95 -5.86 -20.05
N LYS A 233 -8.31 -6.86 -19.39
CA LYS A 233 -7.96 -8.16 -19.97
C LYS A 233 -8.76 -9.32 -19.36
N TYR A 234 -9.73 -9.02 -18.51
CA TYR A 234 -10.49 -10.07 -17.85
C TYR A 234 -11.47 -10.73 -18.81
N GLU A 235 -11.14 -11.95 -19.23
CA GLU A 235 -11.96 -12.79 -20.11
C GLU A 235 -12.73 -13.89 -19.35
N GLY A 236 -12.61 -13.94 -18.02
CA GLY A 236 -13.22 -14.97 -17.17
C GLY A 236 -12.19 -15.77 -16.39
N VAL A 237 -12.43 -17.09 -16.30
CA VAL A 237 -11.52 -18.02 -15.62
C VAL A 237 -10.30 -18.26 -16.49
N VAL A 238 -9.10 -18.02 -15.95
CA VAL A 238 -7.84 -18.27 -16.67
C VAL A 238 -7.33 -19.64 -16.28
N GLU A 239 -7.20 -20.52 -17.25
CA GLU A 239 -6.51 -21.81 -17.08
C GLU A 239 -5.01 -21.58 -17.26
N LYS A 240 -4.21 -21.97 -16.27
CA LYS A 240 -2.75 -21.91 -16.34
C LYS A 240 -2.16 -23.31 -16.31
N SER A 241 -1.20 -23.54 -17.20
CA SER A 241 -0.40 -24.75 -17.20
C SER A 241 0.78 -24.63 -16.23
N PHE A 242 0.95 -25.63 -15.38
CA PHE A 242 2.06 -25.79 -14.44
C PHE A 242 2.70 -27.15 -14.69
N PHE A 243 4.02 -27.18 -14.79
CA PHE A 243 4.73 -28.44 -14.95
C PHE A 243 4.73 -29.21 -13.63
N ASP A 244 4.14 -30.40 -13.63
CA ASP A 244 4.23 -31.35 -12.53
C ASP A 244 5.45 -32.27 -12.75
N PRO A 245 6.50 -32.17 -11.92
CA PRO A 245 7.69 -33.01 -12.04
C PRO A 245 7.44 -34.47 -11.71
N GLU A 246 6.41 -34.82 -10.94
CA GLU A 246 6.10 -36.21 -10.59
C GLU A 246 5.46 -36.95 -11.77
N THR A 247 4.53 -36.30 -12.47
CA THR A 247 3.89 -36.89 -13.66
C THR A 247 4.61 -36.55 -14.98
N ASN A 248 5.58 -35.62 -14.95
CA ASN A 248 6.30 -35.08 -16.11
C ASN A 248 5.33 -34.55 -17.19
N LYS A 249 4.27 -33.85 -16.74
CA LYS A 249 3.22 -33.28 -17.58
C LYS A 249 2.87 -31.88 -17.13
N ASP A 250 2.31 -31.10 -18.04
CA ASP A 250 1.67 -29.84 -17.69
C ASP A 250 0.28 -30.12 -17.11
N GLU A 251 0.10 -29.85 -15.83
CA GLU A 251 -1.20 -29.79 -15.17
C GLU A 251 -1.84 -28.42 -15.37
N LYS A 252 -3.16 -28.40 -15.47
CA LYS A 252 -3.93 -27.16 -15.64
C LYS A 252 -4.57 -26.78 -14.32
N ALA A 253 -4.27 -25.60 -13.80
CA ALA A 253 -4.98 -25.04 -12.65
C ALA A 253 -5.80 -23.81 -13.06
N LEU A 254 -7.01 -23.73 -12.52
CA LEU A 254 -7.89 -22.57 -12.72
C LEU A 254 -7.48 -21.48 -11.75
N VAL A 255 -7.04 -20.33 -12.30
CA VAL A 255 -6.70 -19.16 -11.51
C VAL A 255 -7.69 -18.05 -11.81
N ILE A 256 -8.27 -17.49 -10.75
CA ILE A 256 -9.27 -16.42 -10.83
C ILE A 256 -8.72 -15.23 -10.05
N GLY A 257 -8.08 -14.33 -10.78
CA GLY A 257 -7.47 -13.15 -10.19
C GLY A 257 -7.83 -11.88 -10.94
N GLN A 258 -7.98 -10.78 -10.22
CA GLN A 258 -8.36 -9.50 -10.80
C GLN A 258 -7.61 -8.34 -10.13
N MET A 259 -7.09 -7.45 -10.96
CA MET A 259 -6.36 -6.25 -10.56
C MET A 259 -7.09 -4.99 -11.00
N TRP A 260 -7.23 -4.04 -10.07
CA TRP A 260 -7.83 -2.72 -10.28
C TRP A 260 -6.84 -1.61 -9.88
N GLU A 261 -6.98 -0.45 -10.51
CA GLU A 261 -6.13 0.72 -10.27
C GLU A 261 -7.01 1.92 -9.86
N PRO A 262 -7.58 1.90 -8.63
CA PRO A 262 -8.58 2.89 -8.24
C PRO A 262 -7.98 4.29 -8.04
N SER A 263 -8.69 5.32 -8.49
CA SER A 263 -8.33 6.72 -8.25
C SER A 263 -8.84 7.24 -6.90
N VAL A 264 -8.31 8.35 -6.39
CA VAL A 264 -8.87 8.98 -5.18
C VAL A 264 -10.25 9.57 -5.44
N PHE A 265 -10.55 9.93 -6.70
CA PHE A 265 -11.84 10.52 -7.10
C PHE A 265 -13.01 9.56 -6.92
N GLU A 266 -12.75 8.25 -7.02
CA GLU A 266 -13.73 7.21 -6.71
C GLU A 266 -14.18 7.21 -5.25
N ASN A 267 -13.37 7.80 -4.37
CA ASN A 267 -13.61 7.93 -2.94
C ASN A 267 -13.92 9.37 -2.50
N LYS A 268 -14.20 10.27 -3.47
CA LYS A 268 -14.45 11.70 -3.22
C LYS A 268 -15.55 11.94 -2.18
N GLN A 269 -16.58 11.10 -2.15
CA GLN A 269 -17.69 11.17 -1.20
C GLN A 269 -17.24 10.99 0.26
N ASN A 270 -16.16 10.22 0.49
CA ASN A 270 -15.66 9.92 1.83
C ASN A 270 -14.55 10.88 2.27
N VAL A 271 -13.65 11.26 1.36
CA VAL A 271 -12.49 12.11 1.69
C VAL A 271 -12.74 13.60 1.45
N GLY A 272 -13.73 13.93 0.62
CA GLY A 272 -14.07 15.29 0.22
C GLY A 272 -13.10 15.90 -0.80
N MET A 273 -13.58 16.93 -1.52
CA MET A 273 -12.79 17.60 -2.55
C MET A 273 -11.60 18.38 -1.97
N ALA A 274 -11.71 18.89 -0.75
CA ALA A 274 -10.64 19.61 -0.06
C ALA A 274 -9.39 18.74 0.13
N TYR A 275 -9.57 17.46 0.50
CA TYR A 275 -8.46 16.52 0.62
C TYR A 275 -7.77 16.28 -0.73
N ILE A 276 -8.54 16.06 -1.79
CA ILE A 276 -8.00 15.83 -3.13
C ILE A 276 -7.23 17.06 -3.62
N ASN A 277 -7.76 18.27 -3.41
CA ASN A 277 -7.06 19.52 -3.74
C ASN A 277 -5.75 19.65 -2.94
N LYS A 278 -5.74 19.27 -1.65
CA LYS A 278 -4.51 19.20 -0.86
C LYS A 278 -3.49 18.25 -1.49
N LEU A 279 -3.90 17.09 -2.02
CA LEU A 279 -2.97 16.20 -2.71
C LEU A 279 -2.35 16.85 -3.96
N PHE A 280 -3.13 17.60 -4.74
CA PHE A 280 -2.60 18.37 -5.88
C PHE A 280 -1.63 19.48 -5.48
N THR A 281 -1.76 20.05 -4.28
CA THR A 281 -0.78 21.02 -3.78
C THR A 281 0.52 20.37 -3.28
N LEU A 282 0.48 19.09 -2.93
CA LEU A 282 1.63 18.36 -2.37
C LEU A 282 2.47 17.65 -3.43
N TYR A 283 1.86 17.25 -4.55
CA TYR A 283 2.51 16.43 -5.57
C TYR A 283 2.82 17.23 -6.82
N SER A 284 3.92 16.85 -7.51
CA SER A 284 4.13 17.29 -8.89
C SER A 284 3.02 16.76 -9.80
N THR A 285 2.94 17.24 -11.03
CA THR A 285 1.99 16.73 -12.02
C THR A 285 2.13 15.21 -12.21
N GLU A 286 3.35 14.71 -12.31
CA GLU A 286 3.67 13.28 -12.48
C GLU A 286 3.31 12.46 -11.24
N ASP A 287 3.65 12.96 -10.05
CA ASP A 287 3.27 12.30 -8.79
C ASP A 287 1.75 12.33 -8.58
N ALA A 288 1.05 13.35 -9.09
CA ALA A 288 -0.40 13.38 -9.07
C ALA A 288 -1.00 12.31 -9.99
N GLU A 289 -0.41 12.04 -11.17
CA GLU A 289 -0.82 10.91 -12.02
C GLU A 289 -0.79 9.59 -11.25
N ARG A 290 0.24 9.37 -10.44
CA ARG A 290 0.39 8.17 -9.62
C ARG A 290 -0.49 8.18 -8.38
N PHE A 291 -0.30 9.14 -7.50
CA PHE A 291 -0.86 9.12 -6.15
C PHE A 291 -2.25 9.71 -6.03
N VAL A 292 -2.76 10.40 -7.07
CA VAL A 292 -4.12 10.97 -7.11
C VAL A 292 -4.98 10.23 -8.12
N TYR A 293 -4.51 10.11 -9.36
CA TYR A 293 -5.27 9.45 -10.43
C TYR A 293 -5.15 7.92 -10.41
N GLY A 294 -4.16 7.35 -9.72
CA GLY A 294 -3.98 5.90 -9.64
C GLY A 294 -3.31 5.31 -10.87
N LYS A 295 -2.71 6.12 -11.74
CA LYS A 295 -2.07 5.65 -12.97
C LYS A 295 -0.68 5.11 -12.70
N ARG A 296 -0.26 4.12 -13.48
CA ARG A 296 1.16 3.71 -13.54
C ARG A 296 1.98 4.92 -13.95
N GLY A 297 3.03 5.23 -13.20
CA GLY A 297 3.93 6.31 -13.59
C GLY A 297 4.58 5.98 -14.93
N GLU A 298 4.54 6.89 -15.89
CA GLU A 298 5.54 6.86 -16.95
C GLU A 298 6.84 7.35 -16.31
N THR A 299 7.87 6.51 -16.26
CA THR A 299 9.24 7.01 -16.10
C THR A 299 9.55 7.84 -17.33
N ARG A 300 9.18 9.13 -17.31
CA ARG A 300 9.60 10.10 -18.30
C ARG A 300 11.06 10.43 -18.04
N GLY A 301 11.93 9.53 -18.50
CA GLY A 301 13.38 9.68 -18.53
C GLY A 301 14.12 8.94 -17.41
N ASP A 302 15.33 8.49 -17.73
CA ASP A 302 16.30 7.85 -16.82
C ASP A 302 16.87 8.80 -15.75
N ARG A 303 16.06 9.74 -15.25
CA ARG A 303 16.51 10.79 -14.33
C ARG A 303 15.89 10.59 -12.96
N ALA A 304 16.73 10.29 -11.97
CA ALA A 304 16.35 10.24 -10.55
C ALA A 304 15.83 11.61 -10.05
N PHE A 305 16.25 12.72 -10.66
CA PHE A 305 15.81 14.08 -10.34
C PHE A 305 15.04 14.69 -11.50
N TYR A 306 13.85 14.17 -11.81
CA TYR A 306 13.02 14.70 -12.91
C TYR A 306 12.50 16.12 -12.65
N SER A 307 12.39 16.52 -11.38
CA SER A 307 12.05 17.88 -10.97
C SER A 307 13.21 18.87 -11.15
N TYR A 308 14.46 18.40 -11.34
CA TYR A 308 15.59 19.28 -11.61
C TYR A 308 15.41 19.99 -12.96
N ARG A 309 15.53 21.30 -12.88
CA ARG A 309 15.41 22.26 -13.99
C ARG A 309 16.60 23.20 -13.93
N ASP A 310 17.51 23.14 -14.92
CA ASP A 310 18.76 23.93 -14.92
C ASP A 310 18.50 25.44 -14.91
N ASP A 311 17.43 25.88 -15.57
CA ASP A 311 16.97 27.27 -15.61
C ASP A 311 16.42 27.78 -14.27
N VAL A 312 16.02 26.87 -13.37
CA VAL A 312 15.49 27.19 -12.04
C VAL A 312 16.55 26.97 -10.96
N HIS A 313 17.12 25.76 -10.90
CA HIS A 313 17.94 25.26 -9.80
C HIS A 313 19.44 25.56 -9.92
N ARG A 314 19.89 26.05 -11.08
CA ARG A 314 21.30 26.45 -11.28
C ARG A 314 21.42 27.87 -11.81
N ARG A 315 20.69 28.19 -12.88
CA ARG A 315 20.78 29.50 -13.55
C ARG A 315 19.69 30.48 -13.12
N GLY A 316 18.71 30.01 -12.36
CA GLY A 316 17.58 30.81 -11.91
C GLY A 316 18.01 31.94 -10.98
N THR A 317 17.18 32.97 -10.90
CA THR A 317 17.40 34.15 -10.03
C THR A 317 17.69 33.73 -8.60
N MET A 318 16.86 32.86 -8.02
CA MET A 318 17.01 32.42 -6.63
C MET A 318 18.27 31.60 -6.38
N SER A 319 18.66 30.76 -7.34
CA SER A 319 19.92 30.01 -7.27
C SER A 319 21.12 30.96 -7.17
N LYS A 320 21.15 32.06 -7.93
CA LYS A 320 22.23 33.05 -7.87
C LYS A 320 22.33 33.76 -6.52
N ILE A 321 21.21 33.96 -5.84
CA ILE A 321 21.18 34.58 -4.50
C ILE A 321 21.70 33.58 -3.47
N LEU A 322 21.08 32.40 -3.46
CA LEU A 322 21.32 31.40 -2.42
C LEU A 322 22.71 30.77 -2.52
N CYS A 323 23.24 30.63 -3.74
CA CYS A 323 24.53 29.99 -3.96
C CYS A 323 25.71 30.96 -3.84
N HIS A 324 25.49 32.24 -3.52
CA HIS A 324 26.59 33.19 -3.30
C HIS A 324 27.31 32.91 -1.97
N TYR A 325 28.64 32.90 -2.02
CA TYR A 325 29.48 32.72 -0.83
C TYR A 325 29.40 33.93 0.09
N GLU A 326 29.00 33.71 1.34
CA GLU A 326 29.03 34.74 2.39
C GLU A 326 30.17 34.46 3.39
N PRO A 327 31.23 35.28 3.44
CA PRO A 327 32.41 35.00 4.27
C PRO A 327 32.13 34.89 5.78
N THR A 328 31.04 35.50 6.25
CA THR A 328 30.65 35.51 7.66
C THR A 328 29.83 34.29 8.08
N GLN A 329 29.33 33.51 7.13
CA GLN A 329 28.46 32.37 7.41
C GLN A 329 29.25 31.05 7.52
N LYS A 330 28.76 30.15 8.38
CA LYS A 330 29.32 28.81 8.55
C LYS A 330 29.17 27.99 7.27
N LEU A 331 30.23 27.24 6.95
CA LEU A 331 30.23 26.27 5.87
C LEU A 331 29.79 24.89 6.39
N ILE A 332 28.98 24.18 5.60
CA ILE A 332 28.64 22.78 5.79
C ILE A 332 29.26 22.01 4.64
N ALA A 333 30.17 21.10 4.93
CA ALA A 333 30.74 20.21 3.92
C ALA A 333 30.04 18.84 3.97
N SER A 334 29.55 18.39 2.83
CA SER A 334 28.96 17.07 2.65
C SER A 334 29.91 16.23 1.80
N TYR A 335 30.18 15.00 2.26
CA TYR A 335 31.12 14.06 1.66
C TYR A 335 30.39 12.74 1.38
N ASP A 336 30.48 12.28 0.14
CA ASP A 336 30.11 10.90 -0.21
C ASP A 336 31.39 10.07 -0.40
N PHE A 337 31.66 9.21 0.58
CA PHE A 337 32.84 8.33 0.58
C PHE A 337 32.63 7.03 -0.21
N ASN A 338 31.42 6.74 -0.68
CA ASN A 338 31.03 5.39 -1.10
C ASN A 338 30.95 5.19 -2.62
N VAL A 339 31.20 6.23 -3.42
CA VAL A 339 31.14 6.19 -4.88
C VAL A 339 32.40 6.84 -5.47
N TYR A 340 33.05 6.19 -6.44
CA TYR A 340 34.11 6.82 -7.25
C TYR A 340 33.48 7.40 -8.53
N PRO A 341 33.67 8.69 -8.84
CA PRO A 341 34.51 9.65 -8.12
C PRO A 341 33.91 10.12 -6.79
N MET A 342 34.77 10.32 -5.78
CA MET A 342 34.36 10.93 -4.51
C MET A 342 33.75 12.29 -4.78
N SER A 343 32.62 12.59 -4.13
CA SER A 343 31.98 13.90 -4.25
C SER A 343 32.09 14.67 -2.93
N VAL A 344 32.44 15.95 -3.06
CA VAL A 344 32.42 16.91 -1.96
C VAL A 344 31.55 18.08 -2.42
N SER A 345 30.60 18.46 -1.59
CA SER A 345 29.79 19.66 -1.80
C SER A 345 29.86 20.56 -0.57
N VAL A 346 29.86 21.87 -0.80
CA VAL A 346 29.93 22.88 0.27
C VAL A 346 28.65 23.69 0.25
N TRP A 347 28.06 23.88 1.41
CA TRP A 347 26.75 24.51 1.59
C TRP A 347 26.82 25.61 2.64
N GLN A 348 25.90 26.56 2.55
CA GLN A 348 25.65 27.59 3.57
C GLN A 348 24.17 27.58 3.94
N ILE A 349 23.87 27.85 5.21
CA ILE A 349 22.49 28.07 5.65
C ILE A 349 22.11 29.50 5.30
N LYS A 350 21.08 29.67 4.50
CA LYS A 350 20.58 30.95 3.99
C LYS A 350 19.18 31.24 4.53
N PRO A 351 18.85 32.51 4.82
CA PRO A 351 17.47 32.91 5.07
C PRO A 351 16.60 32.67 3.83
N TRP A 352 15.33 32.34 4.03
CA TRP A 352 14.39 32.08 2.93
C TRP A 352 12.96 32.51 3.27
N ASN A 353 12.21 32.87 2.23
CA ASN A 353 10.76 33.01 2.23
C ASN A 353 10.24 32.55 0.85
N ASP A 354 9.20 31.71 0.80
CA ASP A 354 8.63 31.24 -0.48
C ASP A 354 8.07 32.40 -1.33
N GLU A 355 7.66 33.51 -0.71
CA GLU A 355 7.19 34.68 -1.45
C GLU A 355 8.30 35.27 -2.35
N TRP A 356 9.58 35.01 -2.05
CA TRP A 356 10.71 35.49 -2.86
C TRP A 356 10.74 34.88 -4.27
N ASP A 357 10.04 33.77 -4.52
CA ASP A 357 9.87 33.23 -5.88
C ASP A 357 9.12 34.20 -6.81
N ASN A 358 8.42 35.20 -6.26
CA ASN A 358 7.80 36.28 -7.01
C ASN A 358 8.76 37.42 -7.37
N LEU A 359 10.04 37.33 -7.01
CA LEU A 359 11.03 38.37 -7.31
C LEU A 359 11.90 37.99 -8.52
N ILE A 360 12.15 38.99 -9.37
CA ILE A 360 13.17 38.92 -10.42
C ILE A 360 14.27 39.93 -10.17
N LEU A 361 15.52 39.54 -10.44
CA LEU A 361 16.68 40.43 -10.42
C LEU A 361 16.96 40.91 -11.85
N ASP A 362 16.66 42.18 -12.11
CA ASP A 362 16.91 42.82 -13.40
C ASP A 362 17.89 43.97 -13.20
N SER A 363 19.09 43.83 -13.76
CA SER A 363 20.12 44.87 -13.75
C SER A 363 20.47 45.38 -12.34
N GLY A 364 20.46 44.48 -11.34
CA GLY A 364 20.74 44.80 -9.94
C GLY A 364 19.54 45.34 -9.15
N ILE A 365 18.34 45.34 -9.73
CA ILE A 365 17.11 45.83 -9.12
C ILE A 365 16.13 44.66 -8.93
N TRP A 366 15.57 44.50 -7.73
CA TRP A 366 14.54 43.50 -7.44
C TRP A 366 13.17 44.03 -7.85
N LYS A 367 12.39 43.24 -8.59
CA LYS A 367 11.02 43.57 -9.00
C LYS A 367 10.07 42.43 -8.63
N ASP A 368 8.95 42.74 -7.98
CA ASP A 368 7.86 41.78 -7.81
C ASP A 368 7.15 41.58 -9.16
N VAL A 369 7.04 40.34 -9.61
CA VAL A 369 6.43 39.99 -10.91
C VAL A 369 4.93 40.24 -10.95
N ARG A 370 4.27 40.37 -9.79
CA ARG A 370 2.81 40.52 -9.68
C ARG A 370 2.38 41.96 -9.91
N ASP A 371 3.09 42.92 -9.32
CA ASP A 371 2.73 44.34 -9.35
C ASP A 371 3.81 45.25 -9.94
N GLY A 372 5.01 44.72 -10.24
CA GLY A 372 6.14 45.46 -10.79
C GLY A 372 6.88 46.34 -9.80
N LYS A 373 6.53 46.29 -8.50
CA LYS A 373 7.15 47.13 -7.47
C LYS A 373 8.61 46.74 -7.25
N VAL A 374 9.44 47.76 -7.00
CA VAL A 374 10.90 47.63 -6.89
C VAL A 374 11.36 47.57 -5.43
N TYR A 375 12.35 46.72 -5.16
CA TYR A 375 12.97 46.50 -3.86
C TYR A 375 14.51 46.54 -3.98
N LYS A 376 15.21 46.84 -2.88
CA LYS A 376 16.69 46.82 -2.88
C LYS A 376 17.26 45.45 -2.53
N SER A 377 16.49 44.64 -1.80
CA SER A 377 16.80 43.27 -1.42
C SER A 377 15.51 42.43 -1.34
N PRO A 378 15.60 41.09 -1.37
CA PRO A 378 14.46 40.22 -1.07
C PRO A 378 13.85 40.48 0.31
N GLU A 379 14.67 40.83 1.29
CA GLU A 379 14.24 41.12 2.66
C GLU A 379 13.40 42.41 2.76
N ASP A 380 13.64 43.39 1.89
CA ASP A 380 12.80 44.60 1.80
C ASP A 380 11.40 44.32 1.25
N PHE A 381 11.27 43.23 0.50
CA PHE A 381 9.99 42.76 -0.03
C PHE A 381 9.22 41.96 1.03
N CYS A 382 9.87 40.95 1.62
CA CYS A 382 9.36 40.29 2.82
C CYS A 382 10.49 39.67 3.65
N ALA A 383 10.32 39.69 4.97
CA ALA A 383 11.29 39.09 5.89
C ALA A 383 11.35 37.56 5.71
N PRO A 384 12.52 36.93 5.90
CA PRO A 384 12.63 35.47 5.87
C PRO A 384 11.80 34.82 6.98
N ASP A 385 11.19 33.68 6.67
CA ASP A 385 10.38 32.88 7.60
C ASP A 385 11.02 31.54 7.97
N ARG A 386 12.08 31.14 7.25
CA ARG A 386 12.82 29.91 7.49
C ARG A 386 14.28 30.03 7.06
N GLU A 387 15.01 28.94 7.27
CA GLU A 387 16.37 28.75 6.79
C GLU A 387 16.42 27.57 5.81
N VAL A 388 17.28 27.67 4.80
CA VAL A 388 17.53 26.61 3.81
C VAL A 388 19.02 26.38 3.63
N ALA A 389 19.43 25.14 3.40
CA ALA A 389 20.81 24.84 3.01
C ALA A 389 20.95 25.03 1.48
N ALA A 390 21.86 25.91 1.07
CA ALA A 390 22.14 26.18 -0.33
C ALA A 390 23.59 25.84 -0.67
N GLN A 391 23.81 25.16 -1.81
CA GLN A 391 25.15 24.81 -2.25
C GLN A 391 25.86 26.09 -2.73
N ILE A 392 27.09 26.29 -2.31
CA ILE A 392 27.87 27.48 -2.70
C ILE A 392 28.46 27.23 -4.09
N ASP A 393 28.23 28.16 -5.01
CA ASP A 393 28.84 28.12 -6.34
C ASP A 393 30.28 28.66 -6.27
N VAL A 394 31.11 28.31 -7.27
CA VAL A 394 32.58 28.49 -7.30
C VAL A 394 33.05 29.72 -6.52
N VAL A 395 33.85 29.48 -5.48
CA VAL A 395 34.62 30.55 -4.81
C VAL A 395 35.66 31.00 -5.83
N ASP A 396 35.50 32.20 -6.39
CA ASP A 396 36.61 32.87 -7.07
C ASP A 396 37.68 33.15 -5.99
N VAL A 397 38.66 32.25 -5.89
CA VAL A 397 39.81 32.37 -4.98
C VAL A 397 40.89 33.23 -5.61
#